data_AF-A0A7X9J9U0-F1
#
_entry.id   AF-A0A7X9J9U0-F1
#
_cell.length_a   1.000
_cell.length_b   1.000
_cell.length_c   1.000
_cell.angle_alpha   90.00
_cell.angle_beta   90.00
_cell.angle_gamma   90.00
#
_symmetry.space_group_name_H-M   'P 1'
#
loop_
_entity.id
_entity.type
_entity.pdbx_description
1 polymer ?
#
loop_
_entity_poly.entity_id
_entity_poly.type
_entity_poly.pdbx_seq_one_letter_code
_entity_poly.pdbx_strand_id
1 'polypeptide(L)'
;MKWKFWTGLFILAVGIGVFCVWLIYPRADLTAVNLTLADGTSVRLSVKLAERGWSHMKNEYLVKLVTAASENSAETLSFQGRLELGNVLLTPQGTLTETAVPGHELNFRWTAQTYVPGVLTGVLWVSRLDDQGDWYALYAKPFTLTTTNFVGILPEWIPWLAGACLGLGVLLILWGRRKPVAHRAQKQVS
;
A
#
# COMPACT_ATOMS: atom_id res chain seq x y z
N MET A 1 -4.96 39.31 -19.72
CA MET A 1 -5.19 38.65 -18.41
C MET A 1 -5.77 37.23 -18.48
N LYS A 2 -6.47 36.81 -19.55
CA LYS A 2 -7.18 35.50 -19.59
C LYS A 2 -6.29 34.25 -19.73
N TRP A 3 -5.15 34.34 -20.44
CA TRP A 3 -4.32 33.16 -20.73
C TRP A 3 -3.72 32.49 -19.49
N LYS A 4 -3.15 33.26 -18.55
CA LYS A 4 -2.55 32.73 -17.31
C LYS A 4 -3.55 31.92 -16.47
N PHE A 5 -4.82 32.34 -16.46
CA PHE A 5 -5.89 31.64 -15.74
C PHE A 5 -6.22 30.30 -16.40
N TRP A 6 -6.39 30.26 -17.73
CA TRP A 6 -6.65 29.02 -18.46
C TRP A 6 -5.49 28.03 -18.41
N THR A 7 -4.25 28.53 -18.52
CA THR A 7 -3.05 27.69 -18.35
C THR A 7 -2.98 27.11 -16.93
N GLY A 8 -3.25 27.91 -15.91
CA GLY A 8 -3.29 27.44 -14.52
C GLY A 8 -4.37 26.38 -14.29
N LEU A 9 -5.57 26.56 -14.85
CA LEU A 9 -6.66 25.60 -14.77
C LEU A 9 -6.28 24.26 -15.45
N PHE A 10 -5.68 24.32 -16.64
CA PHE A 10 -5.26 23.14 -17.38
C PHE A 10 -4.18 22.35 -16.62
N ILE A 11 -3.13 23.02 -16.12
CA ILE A 11 -2.07 22.37 -15.34
C ILE A 11 -2.65 21.73 -14.07
N LEU A 12 -3.58 22.43 -13.40
CA LEU A 12 -4.24 21.90 -12.21
C LEU A 12 -5.07 20.66 -12.53
N ALA A 13 -5.85 20.67 -13.62
CA ALA A 13 -6.66 19.52 -14.04
C ALA A 13 -5.79 18.30 -14.38
N VAL A 14 -4.68 18.49 -15.08
CA VAL A 14 -3.72 17.42 -15.39
C VAL A 14 -3.07 16.88 -14.11
N GLY A 15 -2.64 17.77 -13.21
CA GLY A 15 -2.07 17.38 -11.91
C GLY A 15 -3.04 16.54 -11.07
N ILE A 16 -4.31 16.94 -11.00
CA ILE A 16 -5.37 16.16 -10.32
C ILE A 16 -5.52 14.79 -10.99
N GLY A 17 -5.65 14.73 -12.31
CA GLY A 17 -5.85 13.48 -13.04
C GLY A 17 -4.73 12.47 -12.78
N VAL A 18 -3.47 12.90 -12.87
CA VAL A 18 -2.31 12.05 -12.59
C VAL A 18 -2.28 11.60 -11.12
N PHE A 19 -2.56 12.50 -10.19
CA PHE A 19 -2.58 12.20 -8.76
C PHE A 19 -3.68 11.18 -8.41
N CYS A 20 -4.88 11.34 -8.97
CA CYS A 20 -5.98 10.41 -8.77
C CYS A 20 -5.64 9.01 -9.30
N VAL A 21 -5.06 8.90 -10.50
CA VAL A 21 -4.64 7.59 -11.04
C VAL A 21 -3.58 6.96 -10.14
N TRP A 22 -2.62 7.75 -9.66
CA TRP A 22 -1.56 7.27 -8.76
C TRP A 22 -2.10 6.71 -7.43
N LEU A 23 -3.10 7.38 -6.84
CA LEU A 23 -3.72 6.94 -5.58
C LEU A 23 -4.65 5.74 -5.71
N ILE A 24 -5.42 5.66 -6.80
CA ILE A 24 -6.48 4.65 -6.95
C ILE A 24 -5.92 3.32 -7.47
N TYR A 25 -4.81 3.36 -8.22
CA TYR A 25 -4.27 2.18 -8.85
C TYR A 25 -3.73 1.11 -7.87
N PRO A 26 -2.87 1.44 -6.87
CA PRO A 26 -2.40 0.43 -5.94
C PRO A 26 -3.58 -0.07 -5.10
N ARG A 27 -3.79 -1.38 -5.12
CA ARG A 27 -4.91 -2.03 -4.44
C ARG A 27 -4.39 -3.20 -3.63
N ALA A 28 -4.76 -3.22 -2.36
CA ALA A 28 -4.56 -4.36 -1.48
C ALA A 28 -5.92 -4.96 -1.12
N ASP A 29 -5.99 -6.28 -1.11
CA ASP A 29 -7.12 -7.02 -0.56
C ASP A 29 -6.87 -7.27 0.93
N LEU A 30 -7.89 -7.01 1.73
CA LEU A 30 -7.90 -7.16 3.18
C LEU A 30 -8.92 -8.24 3.52
N THR A 31 -8.45 -9.44 3.81
CA THR A 31 -9.30 -10.57 4.17
C THR A 31 -9.14 -10.88 5.65
N ALA A 32 -10.26 -10.96 6.38
CA ALA A 32 -10.27 -11.48 7.74
C ALA A 32 -10.92 -12.87 7.75
N VAL A 33 -10.26 -13.83 8.40
CA VAL A 33 -10.74 -15.21 8.53
C VAL A 33 -10.68 -15.61 10.00
N ASN A 34 -11.78 -16.10 10.53
CA ASN A 34 -11.83 -16.71 11.85
C ASN A 34 -11.68 -18.22 11.67
N LEU A 35 -10.70 -18.81 12.34
CA LEU A 35 -10.40 -20.22 12.32
C LEU A 35 -10.59 -20.77 13.74
N THR A 36 -11.19 -21.94 13.86
CA THR A 36 -11.21 -22.72 15.09
C THR A 36 -10.27 -23.90 14.92
N LEU A 37 -9.30 -24.01 15.80
CA LEU A 37 -8.31 -25.08 15.77
C LEU A 37 -8.89 -26.34 16.42
N ALA A 38 -8.21 -27.48 16.19
CA ALA A 38 -8.65 -28.78 16.70
C ALA A 38 -8.68 -28.85 18.24
N ASP A 39 -7.88 -28.02 18.90
CA ASP A 39 -7.84 -27.84 20.36
C ASP A 39 -8.97 -26.93 20.89
N GLY A 40 -9.84 -26.42 20.02
CA GLY A 40 -10.91 -25.48 20.36
C GLY A 40 -10.47 -24.02 20.43
N THR A 41 -9.18 -23.72 20.22
CA THR A 41 -8.68 -22.34 20.23
C THR A 41 -9.22 -21.57 19.02
N SER A 42 -9.81 -20.41 19.27
CA SER A 42 -10.25 -19.49 18.21
C SER A 42 -9.11 -18.56 17.81
N VAL A 43 -8.84 -18.48 16.51
CA VAL A 43 -7.80 -17.63 15.93
C VAL A 43 -8.40 -16.73 14.87
N ARG A 44 -8.13 -15.43 14.98
CA ARG A 44 -8.50 -14.45 13.96
C ARG A 44 -7.28 -14.08 13.13
N LEU A 45 -7.34 -14.40 11.85
CA LEU A 45 -6.34 -14.05 10.86
C LEU A 45 -6.81 -12.83 10.07
N SER A 46 -5.98 -11.79 9.96
CA SER A 46 -6.20 -10.66 9.05
C SER A 46 -5.05 -10.57 8.07
N VAL A 47 -5.36 -10.72 6.79
CA VAL A 47 -4.40 -10.83 5.71
C VAL A 47 -4.55 -9.62 4.79
N LYS A 48 -3.48 -8.86 4.60
CA LYS A 48 -3.35 -7.79 3.61
C LYS A 48 -2.42 -8.28 2.50
N LEU A 49 -2.95 -8.49 1.29
CA LEU A 49 -2.17 -8.86 0.11
C LEU A 49 -2.27 -7.76 -0.93
N ALA A 50 -1.15 -7.36 -1.51
CA ALA A 50 -1.18 -6.47 -2.67
C ALA A 50 -1.64 -7.24 -3.91
N GLU A 51 -2.72 -6.78 -4.55
CA GLU A 51 -3.22 -7.33 -5.83
C GLU A 51 -2.80 -6.48 -7.01
N ARG A 52 -2.65 -5.16 -6.78
CA ARG A 52 -2.18 -4.21 -7.80
C ARG A 52 -1.16 -3.28 -7.20
N GLY A 53 -0.11 -3.02 -7.96
CA GLY A 53 0.97 -2.13 -7.53
C GLY A 53 1.68 -1.49 -8.70
N TRP A 54 2.43 -0.44 -8.42
CA TRP A 54 3.36 0.12 -9.40
C TRP A 54 4.62 -0.74 -9.44
N SER A 55 5.15 -0.98 -10.64
CA SER A 55 6.51 -1.53 -10.76
C SER A 55 7.51 -0.61 -10.06
N HIS A 56 8.63 -1.16 -9.60
CA HIS A 56 9.69 -0.50 -8.84
C HIS A 56 9.26 0.10 -7.51
N MET A 57 7.98 0.04 -7.14
CA MET A 57 7.51 0.39 -5.81
C MET A 57 7.44 -0.84 -4.91
N LYS A 58 7.63 -0.60 -3.61
CA LYS A 58 7.50 -1.60 -2.57
C LYS A 58 6.02 -1.90 -2.32
N ASN A 59 5.65 -3.17 -2.47
CA ASN A 59 4.31 -3.67 -2.13
C ASN A 59 4.40 -4.41 -0.80
N GLU A 60 3.55 -4.04 0.14
CA GLU A 60 3.54 -4.63 1.49
C GLU A 60 2.53 -5.76 1.58
N TYR A 61 2.95 -6.86 2.20
CA TYR A 61 2.14 -8.02 2.56
C TYR A 61 2.18 -8.17 4.07
N LEU A 62 1.02 -8.25 4.70
CA LEU A 62 0.91 -8.32 6.15
C LEU A 62 -0.08 -9.40 6.56
N VAL A 63 0.34 -10.24 7.49
CA VAL A 63 -0.53 -11.21 8.15
C VAL A 63 -0.53 -10.88 9.62
N LYS A 64 -1.71 -10.56 10.13
CA LYS A 64 -1.96 -10.36 11.56
C LYS A 64 -2.69 -11.58 12.09
N LEU A 65 -2.21 -12.14 13.18
CA LEU A 65 -2.82 -13.28 13.83
C LEU A 65 -3.11 -12.92 15.27
N VAL A 66 -4.35 -13.10 15.70
CA VAL A 66 -4.78 -12.88 17.08
C VAL A 66 -5.39 -14.17 17.59
N THR A 67 -4.76 -14.75 18.61
CA THR A 67 -5.29 -15.91 19.33
C THR A 67 -6.27 -15.42 20.40
N ALA A 68 -7.42 -16.08 20.55
CA ALA A 68 -8.29 -15.83 21.69
C ALA A 68 -7.57 -16.26 22.98
N ALA A 69 -7.75 -15.49 24.05
CA ALA A 69 -7.32 -15.91 25.37
C ALA A 69 -8.16 -17.14 25.78
N SER A 70 -7.55 -18.32 25.79
CA SER A 70 -8.15 -19.52 26.36
C SER A 70 -7.79 -19.56 27.84
N GLU A 71 -8.80 -19.71 28.71
CA GLU A 71 -8.63 -19.72 30.17
C GLU A 71 -7.75 -20.89 30.69
N ASN A 72 -7.44 -21.88 29.85
CA ASN A 72 -6.77 -23.12 30.24
C ASN A 72 -5.40 -23.37 29.57
N SER A 73 -4.91 -22.51 28.68
CA SER A 73 -3.66 -22.78 27.96
C SER A 73 -2.69 -21.61 28.16
N ALA A 74 -1.76 -21.75 29.11
CA ALA A 74 -0.58 -20.89 29.24
C ALA A 74 0.51 -21.21 28.19
N GLU A 75 0.16 -22.00 27.18
CA GLU A 75 1.08 -22.58 26.23
C GLU A 75 1.35 -21.62 25.07
N THR A 76 2.64 -21.31 24.87
CA THR A 76 3.12 -20.58 23.71
C THR A 76 2.93 -21.40 22.44
N LEU A 77 2.18 -20.87 21.49
CA LEU A 77 1.93 -21.52 20.20
C LEU A 77 2.92 -21.01 19.16
N SER A 78 3.57 -21.89 18.41
CA SER A 78 4.48 -21.48 17.33
C SER A 78 3.75 -21.40 16.00
N PHE A 79 3.85 -20.26 15.33
CA PHE A 79 3.26 -20.01 14.02
C PHE A 79 4.34 -19.72 12.98
N GLN A 80 4.09 -20.15 11.76
CA GLN A 80 4.96 -19.92 10.62
C GLN A 80 4.16 -19.28 9.49
N GLY A 81 4.63 -18.13 9.02
CA GLY A 81 4.15 -17.51 7.78
C GLY A 81 5.15 -17.77 6.67
N ARG A 82 4.70 -18.17 5.48
CA ARG A 82 5.55 -18.32 4.29
C ARG A 82 4.90 -17.60 3.11
N LEU A 83 5.65 -16.70 2.50
CA LEU A 83 5.22 -16.00 1.30
C LEU A 83 6.05 -16.44 0.10
N GLU A 84 5.35 -16.95 -0.92
CA GLU A 84 5.94 -17.34 -2.19
C GLU A 84 5.43 -16.40 -3.27
N LEU A 85 6.33 -15.73 -3.97
CA LEU A 85 6.00 -14.85 -5.08
C LEU A 85 7.10 -14.97 -6.14
N GLY A 86 6.73 -15.39 -7.35
CA GLY A 86 7.70 -15.69 -8.41
C GLY A 86 8.44 -14.45 -8.90
N ASN A 87 9.75 -14.54 -9.14
CA ASN A 87 10.59 -13.52 -9.78
C ASN A 87 10.54 -12.12 -9.14
N VAL A 88 10.39 -12.03 -7.81
CA VAL A 88 10.41 -10.75 -7.07
C VAL A 88 11.42 -10.79 -5.94
N LEU A 89 12.03 -9.63 -5.66
CA LEU A 89 12.81 -9.45 -4.43
C LEU A 89 11.85 -9.32 -3.24
N LEU A 90 11.80 -10.37 -2.41
CA LEU A 90 11.06 -10.41 -1.15
C LEU A 90 11.97 -10.05 0.03
N THR A 91 11.46 -9.26 0.98
CA THR A 91 12.16 -8.91 2.22
C THR A 91 11.20 -8.92 3.41
N PRO A 92 11.47 -9.74 4.44
CA PRO A 92 12.46 -10.82 4.49
C PRO A 92 12.17 -11.91 3.43
N GLN A 93 13.14 -12.78 3.14
CA GLN A 93 12.93 -13.84 2.15
C GLN A 93 12.13 -15.00 2.74
N GLY A 94 11.11 -15.45 2.02
CA GLY A 94 10.42 -16.72 2.28
C GLY A 94 9.65 -16.76 3.60
N THR A 95 10.19 -17.53 4.55
CA THR A 95 9.48 -18.00 5.75
C THR A 95 9.85 -17.19 6.99
N LEU A 96 8.85 -16.86 7.80
CA LEU A 96 8.98 -16.23 9.11
C LEU A 96 8.32 -17.13 10.16
N THR A 97 8.95 -17.24 11.32
CA THR A 97 8.44 -18.03 12.45
C THR A 97 8.35 -17.13 13.67
N GLU A 98 7.20 -17.12 14.33
CA GLU A 98 6.91 -16.31 15.51
C GLU A 98 6.13 -17.13 16.52
N THR A 99 6.31 -16.84 17.81
CA THR A 99 5.61 -17.52 18.91
C THR A 99 4.51 -16.63 19.48
N ALA A 100 3.27 -17.11 19.45
CA ALA A 100 2.13 -16.40 20.02
C ALA A 100 2.00 -16.75 21.50
N VAL A 101 1.86 -15.70 22.30
CA VAL A 101 1.24 -15.80 23.63
C VAL A 101 -0.27 -15.62 23.44
N PRO A 102 -1.13 -16.41 24.11
CA PRO A 102 -2.57 -16.24 24.06
C PRO A 102 -3.01 -14.79 24.31
N GLY A 103 -3.91 -14.26 23.48
CA GLY A 103 -4.41 -12.89 23.60
C GLY A 103 -3.50 -11.81 22.99
N HIS A 104 -2.33 -12.16 22.47
CA HIS A 104 -1.43 -11.23 21.79
C HIS A 104 -1.52 -11.31 20.26
N GLU A 105 -1.22 -10.19 19.61
CA GLU A 105 -1.17 -10.08 18.14
C GLU A 105 0.23 -10.44 17.62
N LEU A 106 0.29 -11.40 16.70
CA LEU A 106 1.46 -11.66 15.87
C LEU A 106 1.36 -10.96 14.52
N ASN A 107 2.50 -10.48 14.03
CA ASN A 107 2.59 -9.74 12.77
C ASN A 107 3.69 -10.31 11.88
N PHE A 108 3.31 -11.01 10.81
CA PHE A 108 4.23 -11.39 9.76
C PHE A 108 4.17 -10.36 8.63
N ARG A 109 5.31 -9.75 8.30
CA ARG A 109 5.39 -8.69 7.29
C ARG A 109 6.42 -9.02 6.24
N TRP A 110 6.02 -8.89 4.98
CA TRP A 110 6.92 -8.92 3.84
C TRP A 110 6.75 -7.68 2.99
N THR A 111 7.82 -7.31 2.31
CA THR A 111 7.82 -6.31 1.26
C THR A 111 8.33 -6.97 -0.01
N ALA A 112 7.61 -6.77 -1.12
CA ALA A 112 8.04 -7.24 -2.43
C ALA A 112 8.20 -6.06 -3.39
N GLN A 113 9.33 -6.01 -4.10
CA GLN A 113 9.59 -4.99 -5.12
C GLN A 113 9.80 -5.67 -6.48
N THR A 114 8.91 -5.37 -7.41
CA THR A 114 9.00 -5.86 -8.80
C THR A 114 9.80 -4.85 -9.62
N TYR A 115 10.65 -5.30 -10.53
CA TYR A 115 11.42 -4.40 -11.42
C TYR A 115 10.89 -4.37 -12.85
N VAL A 116 9.83 -5.14 -13.13
CA VAL A 116 9.23 -5.24 -14.46
C VAL A 116 7.70 -5.25 -14.27
N PRO A 117 6.94 -4.53 -15.11
CA PRO A 117 5.49 -4.66 -15.14
C PRO A 117 5.10 -6.06 -15.58
N GLY A 118 4.06 -6.60 -14.98
CA GLY A 118 3.57 -7.92 -15.34
C GLY A 118 2.55 -8.46 -14.34
N VAL A 119 2.19 -9.71 -14.58
CA VAL A 119 1.30 -10.46 -13.69
C VAL A 119 2.13 -11.53 -13.01
N LEU A 120 2.09 -11.55 -11.68
CA LEU A 120 2.86 -12.45 -10.85
C LEU A 120 1.91 -13.21 -9.95
N THR A 121 2.06 -14.51 -9.89
CA THR A 121 1.27 -15.38 -9.02
C THR A 121 2.07 -15.72 -7.76
N GLY A 122 1.38 -15.74 -6.64
CA GLY A 122 1.98 -16.09 -5.35
C GLY A 122 1.02 -16.88 -4.49
N VAL A 123 1.57 -17.46 -3.42
CA VAL A 123 0.80 -18.15 -2.40
C VAL A 123 1.29 -17.70 -1.04
N LEU A 124 0.34 -17.33 -0.18
CA LEU A 124 0.59 -17.10 1.22
C LEU A 124 0.17 -18.34 2.00
N TRP A 125 1.08 -18.82 2.84
CA TRP A 125 0.85 -19.93 3.76
C TRP A 125 0.97 -19.45 5.19
N VAL A 126 0.09 -19.93 6.05
CA VAL A 126 0.18 -19.80 7.50
C VAL A 126 0.01 -21.18 8.10
N SER A 127 0.99 -21.58 8.91
CA SER A 127 1.05 -22.88 9.56
C SER A 127 1.23 -22.72 11.06
N ARG A 128 0.83 -23.74 11.82
CA ARG A 128 1.09 -23.87 13.26
C ARG A 128 1.93 -25.11 13.51
N LEU A 129 2.80 -25.05 14.51
CA LEU A 129 3.50 -26.21 15.04
C LEU A 129 2.55 -26.98 15.95
N ASP A 130 2.40 -28.27 15.69
CA ASP A 130 1.67 -29.21 16.54
C ASP A 130 2.54 -29.74 17.70
N ASP A 131 1.91 -30.37 18.68
CA ASP A 131 2.57 -30.93 19.87
C ASP A 131 3.54 -32.06 19.50
N GLN A 132 3.34 -32.68 18.33
CA GLN A 132 4.23 -33.70 17.75
C GLN A 132 5.47 -33.11 17.07
N GLY A 133 5.57 -31.77 16.96
CA GLY A 133 6.68 -31.08 16.31
C GLY A 133 6.54 -30.93 14.79
N ASP A 134 5.38 -31.28 14.23
CA ASP A 134 5.08 -31.14 12.79
C ASP A 134 4.33 -29.84 12.48
N TRP A 135 4.59 -29.28 11.29
CA TRP A 135 3.90 -28.08 10.82
C TRP A 135 2.59 -28.41 10.13
N TYR A 136 1.49 -27.91 10.67
CA TYR A 136 0.15 -28.04 10.11
C TYR A 136 -0.30 -26.74 9.43
N ALA A 137 -0.76 -26.82 8.17
CA ALA A 137 -1.24 -25.66 7.41
C ALA A 137 -2.62 -25.21 7.90
N LEU A 138 -2.71 -24.01 8.45
CA LEU A 138 -3.96 -23.39 8.89
C LEU A 138 -4.65 -22.61 7.77
N TYR A 139 -3.85 -21.98 6.92
CA TYR A 139 -4.35 -21.10 5.88
C TYR A 139 -3.43 -21.12 4.66
N ALA A 140 -4.04 -21.22 3.49
CA ALA A 140 -3.36 -21.08 2.21
C ALA A 140 -4.22 -20.21 1.30
N LYS A 141 -3.67 -19.08 0.82
CA LYS A 141 -4.36 -18.22 -0.14
C LYS A 141 -3.49 -17.98 -1.36
N PRO A 142 -3.88 -18.49 -2.54
CA PRO A 142 -3.27 -18.03 -3.78
C PRO A 142 -3.71 -16.60 -4.07
N PHE A 143 -2.82 -15.80 -4.64
CA PHE A 143 -3.12 -14.43 -5.05
C PHE A 143 -2.35 -14.08 -6.32
N THR A 144 -2.75 -12.98 -6.95
CA THR A 144 -2.11 -12.46 -8.15
C THR A 144 -1.79 -10.99 -7.95
N LEU A 145 -0.52 -10.64 -8.12
CA LEU A 145 -0.04 -9.27 -8.15
C LEU A 145 0.06 -8.80 -9.61
N THR A 146 -0.70 -7.78 -9.97
CA THR A 146 -0.57 -7.09 -11.26
C THR A 146 0.21 -5.81 -11.06
N THR A 147 1.40 -5.74 -11.66
CA THR A 147 2.22 -4.53 -11.66
C THR A 147 2.17 -3.84 -13.01
N THR A 148 2.05 -2.52 -12.99
CA THR A 148 2.05 -1.72 -14.22
C THR A 148 3.05 -0.57 -14.13
N ASN A 149 3.37 -0.03 -15.29
CA ASN A 149 4.12 1.20 -15.45
C ASN A 149 3.15 2.32 -15.83
N PHE A 150 3.40 3.52 -15.34
CA PHE A 150 2.68 4.70 -15.83
C PHE A 150 3.31 5.16 -17.15
N VAL A 151 2.67 4.84 -18.29
CA VAL A 151 3.05 5.34 -19.63
C VAL A 151 4.56 5.13 -19.95
N GLY A 152 5.13 3.97 -19.58
CA GLY A 152 6.53 3.64 -19.86
C GLY A 152 7.59 4.46 -19.11
N ILE A 153 7.21 5.43 -18.28
CA ILE A 153 8.12 6.31 -17.54
C ILE A 153 7.84 6.14 -16.05
N LEU A 154 8.83 5.58 -15.35
CA LEU A 154 8.79 5.44 -13.89
C LEU A 154 9.62 6.50 -13.26
N PRO A 155 8.97 7.18 -12.33
CA PRO A 155 9.65 7.34 -11.06
C PRO A 155 8.74 7.60 -9.84
N GLU A 156 9.29 7.28 -8.67
CA GLU A 156 8.83 7.73 -7.36
C GLU A 156 8.62 9.26 -7.25
N TRP A 157 9.07 10.06 -8.24
CA TRP A 157 8.84 11.50 -8.35
C TRP A 157 7.49 11.90 -9.01
N ILE A 158 6.66 11.00 -9.54
CA ILE A 158 5.31 11.36 -10.08
C ILE A 158 4.43 12.05 -9.04
N PRO A 159 4.33 11.57 -7.79
CA PRO A 159 3.54 12.27 -6.76
C PRO A 159 4.08 13.67 -6.48
N TRP A 160 5.41 13.82 -6.50
CA TRP A 160 6.08 15.10 -6.32
C TRP A 160 5.82 16.05 -7.50
N LEU A 161 5.86 15.56 -8.74
CA LEU A 161 5.45 16.33 -9.91
C LEU A 161 3.99 16.73 -9.86
N ALA A 162 3.11 15.79 -9.56
CA ALA A 162 1.68 16.06 -9.48
C ALA A 162 1.43 17.15 -8.43
N GLY A 163 2.07 17.05 -7.26
CA GLY A 163 2.08 18.09 -6.23
C GLY A 163 2.61 19.44 -6.73
N ALA A 164 3.73 19.45 -7.46
CA ALA A 164 4.29 20.67 -8.04
C ALA A 164 3.36 21.30 -9.10
N CYS A 165 2.73 20.49 -9.96
CA CYS A 165 1.74 20.93 -10.93
C CYS A 165 0.51 21.52 -10.24
N LEU A 166 0.01 20.88 -9.17
CA LEU A 166 -1.09 21.42 -8.37
C LEU A 166 -0.70 22.79 -7.77
N GLY A 167 0.47 22.89 -7.15
CA GLY A 167 0.96 24.15 -6.57
C GLY A 167 1.13 25.27 -7.60
N LEU A 168 1.77 24.97 -8.74
CA LEU A 168 1.96 25.93 -9.83
C LEU A 168 0.62 26.35 -10.47
N GLY A 169 -0.31 25.41 -10.65
CA GLY A 169 -1.65 25.68 -11.15
C GLY A 169 -2.41 26.66 -10.26
N VAL A 170 -2.41 26.42 -8.94
CA VAL A 170 -3.02 27.33 -7.96
C VAL A 170 -2.34 28.71 -8.00
N LEU A 171 -1.01 28.76 -8.02
CA LEU A 171 -0.25 30.01 -8.03
C LEU A 171 -0.57 30.85 -9.29
N LEU A 172 -0.65 30.22 -10.47
CA LEU A 172 -1.01 30.90 -11.73
C LEU A 172 -2.44 31.44 -11.70
N ILE A 173 -3.38 30.70 -11.12
CA ILE A 173 -4.77 31.15 -10.95
C ILE A 173 -4.84 32.37 -10.02
N LEU A 174 -4.13 32.33 -8.88
CA LEU A 174 -4.08 33.45 -7.93
C LEU A 174 -3.40 34.68 -8.54
N TRP A 175 -2.34 34.48 -9.32
CA TRP A 175 -1.61 35.58 -9.95
C TRP A 175 -2.37 36.20 -11.12
N GLY A 176 -3.12 35.39 -11.87
CA GLY A 176 -4.05 35.86 -12.90
C GLY A 176 -5.24 36.66 -12.35
N ARG A 177 -5.58 36.47 -11.05
CA ARG A 177 -6.65 37.20 -10.34
C ARG A 177 -6.21 38.51 -9.71
N ARG A 178 -4.90 38.79 -9.55
CA ARG A 178 -4.44 40.08 -9.02
C ARG A 178 -4.79 41.19 -10.02
N LYS A 179 -5.73 42.07 -9.64
CA LYS A 179 -6.00 43.32 -10.37
C LYS A 179 -4.71 44.15 -10.38
N PRO A 180 -4.38 44.83 -11.49
CA PRO A 180 -3.26 45.76 -11.47
C PRO A 180 -3.61 46.82 -10.43
N VAL A 181 -2.73 47.00 -9.44
CA VAL A 181 -2.86 48.13 -8.50
C VAL A 181 -2.74 49.37 -9.38
N ALA A 182 -3.86 50.05 -9.60
CA ALA A 182 -3.86 51.31 -10.30
C ALA A 182 -3.04 52.28 -9.44
N HIS A 183 -1.80 52.56 -9.86
CA HIS A 183 -1.07 53.72 -9.38
C HIS A 183 -1.91 54.93 -9.78
N ARG A 184 -2.81 55.38 -8.88
CA ARG A 184 -3.33 56.74 -8.89
C ARG A 184 -2.16 57.66 -8.57
N ALA A 185 -1.34 57.92 -9.59
CA ALA A 185 -0.54 59.12 -9.65
C ALA A 185 -1.53 60.28 -9.91
N GLN A 186 -2.12 60.83 -8.85
CA GLN A 186 -2.63 62.19 -8.93
C GLN A 186 -1.46 63.14 -8.64
N LYS A 187 -0.77 63.43 -9.75
CA LYS A 187 -0.02 64.66 -9.95
C LYS A 187 -0.93 65.86 -9.64
N GLN A 188 -0.41 66.73 -8.77
CA GLN A 188 -0.54 68.19 -8.76
C GLN A 188 -1.70 68.82 -9.52
N VAL A 189 -2.52 69.59 -8.79
CA VAL A 189 -2.98 70.90 -9.28
C VAL A 189 -2.55 71.94 -8.24
N SER A 190 -2.00 73.01 -8.79
CA SER A 190 -1.43 74.24 -8.23
C SER A 190 -2.09 74.81 -6.99
#